data_AF-A0A950KT70-F1
#
_entry.id   AF-A0A950KT70-F1
#
_cell.length_a   1.000
_cell.length_b   1.000
_cell.length_c   1.000
_cell.angle_alpha   90.00
_cell.angle_beta   90.00
_cell.angle_gamma   90.00
#
_symmetry.space_group_name_H-M   'P 1'
#
loop_
_entity.id
_entity.type
_entity.pdbx_description
1 polymer ?
#
loop_
_entity_poly.entity_id
_entity_poly.type
_entity_poly.pdbx_seq_one_letter_code
_entity_poly.pdbx_strand_id
1 'polypeptide(L)'
;MKRNIGIMLVLGLGILCWLGTVQAGENDYKPSGFSNASLRGKYVVSFHGWVSGGDGAVTGHSLAPQNGVGLLIADGRGNFTGTQTANILYNSNGVPTSPSACGGSPISGSTAICTYDLAGTYTVKSDGTGTTTATATPVAGSDCRCGPLVGFTTTDSFVMESPDDLSIVGTDFDATVIGHAHRQGKDD
;
A
#
# COMPACT_ATOMS: atom_id res chain seq x y z
N MET A 1 -11.78 -10.41 -46.68
CA MET A 1 -11.45 -11.84 -46.50
C MET A 1 -10.86 -12.03 -45.10
N LYS A 2 -11.50 -12.91 -44.29
CA LYS A 2 -10.98 -13.81 -43.23
C LYS A 2 -9.67 -13.37 -42.50
N ARG A 3 -9.60 -13.32 -41.16
CA ARG A 3 -9.96 -14.41 -40.22
C ARG A 3 -10.12 -13.89 -38.76
N ASN A 4 -11.18 -14.35 -38.10
CA ASN A 4 -11.33 -14.37 -36.64
C ASN A 4 -10.35 -15.39 -36.02
N ILE A 5 -9.76 -15.04 -34.88
CA ILE A 5 -9.39 -15.98 -33.81
C ILE A 5 -9.74 -15.31 -32.48
N GLY A 6 -10.80 -15.81 -31.85
CA GLY A 6 -11.07 -15.54 -30.44
C GLY A 6 -10.22 -16.48 -29.58
N ILE A 7 -9.72 -15.99 -28.45
CA ILE A 7 -9.29 -16.81 -27.33
C ILE A 7 -9.97 -16.24 -26.09
N MET A 8 -11.07 -16.90 -25.76
CA MET A 8 -11.68 -16.96 -24.45
C MET A 8 -10.90 -18.00 -23.66
N LEU A 9 -10.16 -17.61 -22.63
CA LEU A 9 -9.62 -18.54 -21.65
C LEU A 9 -10.26 -18.26 -20.30
N VAL A 10 -11.35 -18.98 -20.06
CA VAL A 10 -11.87 -19.24 -18.72
C VAL A 10 -10.99 -20.33 -18.13
N LEU A 11 -10.23 -20.00 -17.10
CA LEU A 11 -9.75 -20.98 -16.12
C LEU A 11 -10.34 -20.60 -14.78
N GLY A 12 -11.49 -21.21 -14.50
CA GLY A 12 -11.99 -21.36 -13.15
C GLY A 12 -11.11 -22.39 -12.43
N LEU A 13 -10.51 -21.94 -11.33
CA LEU A 13 -10.05 -22.80 -10.26
C LEU A 13 -10.77 -22.30 -9.00
N GLY A 14 -11.64 -23.17 -8.49
CA GLY A 14 -12.57 -22.89 -7.41
C GLY A 14 -11.87 -22.35 -6.17
N ILE A 15 -12.23 -21.14 -5.79
CA ILE A 15 -12.10 -20.70 -4.41
C ILE A 15 -13.21 -21.41 -3.66
N LEU A 16 -12.81 -22.46 -2.95
CA LEU A 16 -13.55 -23.11 -1.89
C LEU A 16 -14.31 -22.06 -1.07
N CYS A 17 -15.62 -22.23 -0.94
CA CYS A 17 -16.42 -21.59 0.09
C CYS A 17 -15.78 -21.90 1.45
N TRP A 18 -15.02 -20.95 1.98
CA TRP A 18 -14.82 -20.81 3.41
C TRP A 18 -15.74 -19.69 3.88
N LEU A 19 -16.98 -20.06 4.16
CA LEU A 19 -17.80 -19.36 5.15
C LEU A 19 -17.18 -19.65 6.52
N GLY A 20 -15.96 -19.14 6.73
CA GLY A 20 -15.45 -18.93 8.07
C GLY A 20 -16.27 -17.78 8.64
N THR A 21 -17.27 -18.09 9.45
CA THR A 21 -17.75 -17.14 10.45
C THR A 21 -16.51 -16.69 11.21
N VAL A 22 -16.00 -15.50 10.90
CA VAL A 22 -15.04 -14.83 11.77
C VAL A 22 -15.86 -14.57 13.03
N GLN A 23 -15.70 -15.46 13.99
CA GLN A 23 -16.26 -15.30 15.32
C GLN A 23 -15.46 -14.15 15.92
N ALA A 24 -15.94 -12.92 15.66
CA ALA A 24 -15.48 -11.72 16.33
C ALA A 24 -15.57 -12.02 17.82
N GLY A 25 -14.41 -12.13 18.46
CA GLY A 25 -14.35 -12.28 19.91
C GLY A 25 -15.14 -11.15 20.53
N GLU A 26 -16.08 -11.50 21.41
CA GLU A 26 -16.79 -10.56 22.28
C GLU A 26 -15.76 -9.79 23.11
N ASN A 27 -15.33 -8.65 22.58
CA ASN A 27 -14.88 -7.53 23.39
C ASN A 27 -16.01 -6.50 23.33
N ASP A 28 -16.49 -6.08 24.49
CA ASP A 28 -17.56 -5.11 24.76
C ASP A 28 -17.36 -3.74 24.05
N TYR A 29 -17.38 -3.71 22.72
CA TYR A 29 -17.35 -2.50 21.93
C TYR A 29 -18.78 -2.07 21.61
N LYS A 30 -19.16 -0.88 22.10
CA LYS A 30 -20.52 -0.31 22.00
C LYS A 30 -21.07 -0.35 20.56
N PRO A 31 -22.41 -0.42 20.38
CA PRO A 31 -23.08 -0.80 19.12
C PRO A 31 -23.03 0.26 17.99
N SER A 32 -22.20 1.30 18.08
CA SER A 32 -22.16 2.38 17.09
C SER A 32 -21.29 2.08 15.86
N GLY A 33 -20.66 0.89 15.78
CA GLY A 33 -19.75 0.52 14.71
C GLY A 33 -18.47 1.37 14.68
N PHE A 34 -17.62 1.12 13.68
CA PHE A 34 -16.42 1.91 13.44
C PHE A 34 -16.73 3.24 12.72
N SER A 35 -15.81 4.21 12.83
CA SER A 35 -15.90 5.49 12.13
C SER A 35 -14.51 6.10 11.98
N ASN A 36 -14.38 7.24 11.28
CA ASN A 36 -13.08 7.91 11.17
C ASN A 36 -12.46 8.24 12.53
N ALA A 37 -13.30 8.53 13.54
CA ALA A 37 -12.85 8.81 14.91
C ALA A 37 -12.24 7.57 15.57
N SER A 38 -12.67 6.37 15.19
CA SER A 38 -12.09 5.11 15.66
C SER A 38 -10.62 4.98 15.25
N LEU A 39 -10.21 5.59 14.14
CA LEU A 39 -8.83 5.54 13.63
C LEU A 39 -7.91 6.62 14.24
N ARG A 40 -8.39 7.53 15.10
CA ARG A 40 -7.55 8.65 15.61
C ARG A 40 -6.35 8.11 16.38
N GLY A 41 -5.12 8.43 15.98
CA GLY A 41 -3.92 8.11 16.75
C GLY A 41 -2.69 7.83 15.89
N LYS A 42 -1.63 7.38 16.55
CA LYS A 42 -0.36 7.05 15.92
C LYS A 42 -0.23 5.54 15.73
N TYR A 43 0.10 5.11 14.52
CA TYR A 43 0.19 3.71 14.11
C TYR A 43 1.56 3.38 13.56
N VAL A 44 2.13 2.27 14.03
CA VAL A 44 3.27 1.64 13.36
C VAL A 44 2.72 0.65 12.37
N VAL A 45 3.09 0.83 11.10
CA VAL A 45 2.71 -0.03 9.99
C VAL A 45 3.90 -0.92 9.66
N SER A 46 3.63 -2.18 9.39
CA SER A 46 4.56 -3.11 8.76
C SER A 46 3.86 -3.80 7.61
N PHE A 47 4.56 -4.01 6.51
CA PHE A 47 3.96 -4.62 5.33
C PHE A 47 5.00 -5.41 4.55
N HIS A 48 4.49 -6.33 3.72
CA HIS A 48 5.24 -7.06 2.73
C HIS A 48 4.40 -7.17 1.46
N GLY A 49 5.06 -7.32 0.32
CA GLY A 49 4.40 -7.32 -0.97
C GLY A 49 5.04 -8.28 -1.96
N TRP A 50 4.24 -8.66 -2.94
CA TRP A 50 4.68 -9.40 -4.10
C TRP A 50 4.69 -8.48 -5.31
N VAL A 51 5.81 -8.45 -6.04
CA VAL A 51 5.99 -7.65 -7.25
C VAL A 51 5.72 -8.54 -8.47
N SER A 52 4.78 -8.16 -9.33
CA SER A 52 4.40 -8.95 -10.51
C SER A 52 5.16 -8.58 -11.79
N GLY A 53 5.95 -7.49 -11.81
CA GLY A 53 6.85 -7.20 -12.93
C GLY A 53 7.03 -5.74 -13.36
N GLY A 54 6.89 -4.78 -12.45
CA GLY A 54 7.06 -3.36 -12.77
C GLY A 54 8.49 -2.88 -12.98
N ASP A 55 8.70 -2.03 -13.99
CA ASP A 55 10.01 -1.42 -14.29
C ASP A 55 10.43 -0.33 -13.28
N GLY A 56 9.59 0.00 -12.30
CA GLY A 56 9.92 0.85 -11.15
C GLY A 56 10.58 2.20 -11.50
N ALA A 57 10.41 2.68 -12.73
CA ALA A 57 11.15 3.83 -13.23
C ALA A 57 10.30 4.78 -14.09
N VAL A 58 9.01 4.50 -14.27
CA VAL A 58 8.12 5.36 -15.06
C VAL A 58 7.52 6.43 -14.15
N THR A 59 7.65 7.69 -14.55
CA THR A 59 7.01 8.82 -13.86
C THR A 59 5.52 8.54 -13.68
N GLY A 60 5.02 8.64 -12.45
CA GLY A 60 3.60 8.42 -12.12
C GLY A 60 3.18 6.95 -11.92
N HIS A 61 4.12 6.01 -11.84
CA HIS A 61 3.85 4.59 -11.57
C HIS A 61 4.47 4.18 -10.22
N SER A 62 3.78 3.31 -9.47
CA SER A 62 4.22 2.90 -8.13
C SER A 62 5.45 2.02 -8.18
N LEU A 63 6.29 2.17 -7.15
CA LEU A 63 7.42 1.31 -6.87
C LEU A 63 6.91 0.19 -5.99
N ALA A 64 6.60 -0.95 -6.58
CA ALA A 64 6.10 -2.12 -5.87
C ALA A 64 7.06 -2.49 -4.71
N PRO A 65 6.69 -2.23 -3.45
CA PRO A 65 7.62 -2.47 -2.35
C PRO A 65 7.52 -3.94 -1.94
N GLN A 66 8.66 -4.57 -1.67
CA GLN A 66 8.69 -5.95 -1.17
C GLN A 66 8.35 -6.03 0.31
N ASN A 67 8.77 -5.03 1.07
CA ASN A 67 8.47 -4.90 2.49
C ASN A 67 8.84 -3.51 2.99
N GLY A 68 8.36 -3.19 4.19
CA GLY A 68 8.75 -1.97 4.86
C GLY A 68 8.00 -1.73 6.15
N VAL A 69 8.29 -0.57 6.72
CA VAL A 69 7.69 -0.10 7.96
C VAL A 69 7.35 1.39 7.84
N GLY A 70 6.35 1.84 8.58
CA GLY A 70 5.97 3.24 8.60
C GLY A 70 5.38 3.67 9.92
N LEU A 71 5.30 4.98 10.10
CA LEU A 71 4.62 5.64 11.20
C LEU A 71 3.56 6.55 10.60
N LEU A 72 2.29 6.25 10.86
CA LEU A 72 1.15 7.06 10.43
C LEU A 72 0.52 7.75 11.63
N ILE A 73 -0.01 8.94 11.42
CA ILE A 73 -0.73 9.75 12.39
C ILE A 73 -2.08 10.11 11.76
N ALA A 74 -3.15 9.53 12.29
CA ALA A 74 -4.51 9.74 11.82
C ALA A 74 -5.26 10.71 12.76
N ASP A 75 -5.91 11.72 12.19
CA ASP A 75 -6.52 12.83 12.95
C ASP A 75 -7.90 12.53 13.54
N GLY A 76 -8.51 11.39 13.19
CA GLY A 76 -9.88 11.04 13.57
C GLY A 76 -10.98 11.67 12.72
N ARG A 77 -10.61 12.50 11.74
CA ARG A 77 -11.50 13.30 10.89
C ARG A 77 -11.38 12.95 9.42
N GLY A 78 -10.50 12.00 9.09
CA GLY A 78 -10.31 11.48 7.73
C GLY A 78 -9.06 11.97 7.04
N ASN A 79 -8.10 12.56 7.77
CA ASN A 79 -6.78 12.90 7.23
C ASN A 79 -5.68 12.20 8.02
N PHE A 80 -4.59 11.88 7.36
CA PHE A 80 -3.41 11.35 8.00
C PHE A 80 -2.13 11.90 7.40
N THR A 81 -1.07 11.88 8.21
CA THR A 81 0.30 12.11 7.77
C THR A 81 1.19 10.99 8.26
N GLY A 82 2.41 10.90 7.77
CA GLY A 82 3.34 9.90 8.26
C GLY A 82 4.63 9.83 7.48
N THR A 83 5.40 8.82 7.82
CA THR A 83 6.62 8.44 7.11
C THR A 83 6.63 6.94 6.88
N GLN A 84 7.21 6.49 5.79
CA GLN A 84 7.34 5.07 5.48
C GLN A 84 8.72 4.83 4.87
N THR A 85 9.37 3.74 5.27
CA THR A 85 10.58 3.23 4.62
C THR A 85 10.28 1.85 4.05
N ALA A 86 10.60 1.67 2.78
CA ALA A 86 10.32 0.46 2.03
C ALA A 86 11.58 -0.05 1.32
N ASN A 87 11.75 -1.37 1.29
CA ASN A 87 12.65 -2.01 0.34
C ASN A 87 11.88 -2.23 -0.97
N ILE A 88 12.42 -1.68 -2.04
CA ILE A 88 11.92 -1.79 -3.40
C ILE A 88 12.78 -2.82 -4.14
N LEU A 89 12.14 -3.74 -4.85
CA LEU A 89 12.82 -4.60 -5.82
C LEU A 89 12.52 -4.07 -7.22
N TYR A 90 13.56 -3.74 -7.96
CA TYR A 90 13.47 -3.36 -9.37
C TYR A 90 13.63 -4.58 -10.26
N ASN A 91 12.84 -4.63 -11.32
CA ASN A 91 13.05 -5.58 -12.40
C ASN A 91 14.42 -5.34 -13.06
N SER A 92 15.34 -6.30 -12.95
CA SER A 92 16.67 -6.23 -13.57
C SER A 92 16.65 -6.37 -15.10
N ASN A 93 15.52 -6.80 -15.67
CA ASN A 93 15.33 -7.01 -17.11
C ASN A 93 14.64 -5.83 -17.79
N GLY A 94 14.15 -4.86 -17.01
CA GLY A 94 13.55 -3.63 -17.51
C GLY A 94 14.62 -2.59 -17.82
N VAL A 95 14.74 -2.17 -19.08
CA VAL A 95 15.43 -0.91 -19.38
C VAL A 95 14.48 0.20 -18.92
N PRO A 96 14.89 1.11 -18.02
CA PRO A 96 14.06 2.23 -17.59
C PRO A 96 13.52 2.94 -18.83
N THR A 97 12.23 2.81 -19.10
CA THR A 97 11.58 3.38 -20.29
C THR A 97 11.38 4.89 -20.18
N SER A 98 11.64 5.44 -18.99
CA SER A 98 11.69 6.88 -18.75
C SER A 98 13.13 7.39 -18.81
N PRO A 99 13.40 8.57 -19.39
CA PRO A 99 14.65 9.31 -19.17
C PRO A 99 14.72 9.65 -17.67
N SER A 100 15.26 8.70 -16.91
CA SER A 100 15.07 8.57 -15.47
C SER A 100 15.62 9.77 -14.68
N ALA A 101 15.10 9.97 -13.48
CA ALA A 101 15.70 10.79 -12.42
C ALA A 101 17.18 10.44 -12.12
N CYS A 102 17.70 9.35 -12.70
CA CYS A 102 19.05 8.83 -12.59
C CYS A 102 19.96 9.11 -13.81
N GLY A 103 19.51 9.90 -14.79
CA GLY A 103 20.35 10.35 -15.91
C GLY A 103 20.95 9.22 -16.76
N GLY A 104 20.24 8.09 -16.92
CA GLY A 104 20.70 6.97 -17.75
C GLY A 104 21.86 6.16 -17.15
N SER A 105 22.15 6.29 -15.85
CA SER A 105 23.18 5.48 -15.19
C SER A 105 22.81 3.99 -15.21
N PRO A 106 23.76 3.09 -15.53
CA PRO A 106 23.51 1.65 -15.54
C PRO A 106 23.11 1.15 -14.15
N ILE A 107 22.13 0.24 -14.15
CA ILE A 107 21.47 -0.31 -12.97
C ILE A 107 22.44 -1.21 -12.21
N SER A 108 23.08 -0.69 -11.16
CA SER A 108 24.00 -1.46 -10.32
C SER A 108 23.29 -2.28 -9.23
N GLY A 109 22.01 -2.06 -8.98
CA GLY A 109 21.25 -2.71 -7.91
C GLY A 109 19.85 -3.11 -8.34
N SER A 110 19.48 -4.35 -8.03
CA SER A 110 18.10 -4.85 -8.16
C SER A 110 17.23 -4.40 -6.98
N THR A 111 17.79 -3.80 -5.93
CA THR A 111 17.04 -3.37 -4.74
C THR A 111 17.40 -1.95 -4.32
N ALA A 112 16.44 -1.23 -3.74
CA ALA A 112 16.70 0.04 -3.04
C ALA A 112 15.91 0.16 -1.75
N ILE A 113 16.44 0.96 -0.83
CA ILE A 113 15.74 1.41 0.36
C ILE A 113 15.27 2.82 0.09
N CYS A 114 13.97 3.06 0.17
CA CYS A 114 13.35 4.34 -0.11
C CYS A 114 12.51 4.79 1.08
N THR A 115 12.66 6.05 1.48
CA THR A 115 11.89 6.68 2.54
C THR A 115 11.01 7.77 1.95
N TYR A 116 9.75 7.78 2.37
CA TYR A 116 8.71 8.67 1.88
C TYR A 116 8.04 9.40 3.04
N ASP A 117 7.74 10.68 2.83
CA ASP A 117 6.71 11.37 3.58
C ASP A 117 5.35 11.02 2.97
N LEU A 118 4.37 10.79 3.83
CA LEU A 118 3.00 10.46 3.47
C LEU A 118 2.06 11.56 3.94
N ALA A 119 1.16 11.99 3.06
CA ALA A 119 0.03 12.84 3.40
C ALA A 119 -1.19 12.35 2.64
N GLY A 120 -2.32 12.17 3.33
CA GLY A 120 -3.46 11.52 2.70
C GLY A 120 -4.77 11.66 3.46
N THR A 121 -5.79 11.01 2.90
CA THR A 121 -7.13 10.92 3.46
C THR A 121 -7.55 9.48 3.66
N TYR A 122 -8.51 9.27 4.55
CA TYR A 122 -9.08 7.95 4.78
C TYR A 122 -10.58 8.02 5.08
N THR A 123 -11.26 6.90 4.82
CA THR A 123 -12.66 6.69 5.20
C THR A 123 -12.82 5.35 5.89
N VAL A 124 -13.60 5.33 6.97
CA VAL A 124 -13.93 4.13 7.75
C VAL A 124 -15.45 3.95 7.73
N LYS A 125 -15.89 2.78 7.31
CA LYS A 125 -17.28 2.35 7.37
C LYS A 125 -17.59 1.73 8.73
N SER A 126 -18.88 1.63 9.06
CA SER A 126 -19.33 1.08 10.34
C SER A 126 -18.97 -0.39 10.55
N ASP A 127 -18.74 -1.14 9.47
CA ASP A 127 -18.30 -2.53 9.48
C ASP A 127 -16.78 -2.71 9.71
N GLY A 128 -16.03 -1.61 9.86
CA GLY A 128 -14.58 -1.63 10.06
C GLY A 128 -13.77 -1.63 8.77
N THR A 129 -14.41 -1.79 7.60
CA THR A 129 -13.71 -1.65 6.32
C THR A 129 -13.45 -0.18 5.99
N GLY A 130 -12.36 0.09 5.31
CA GLY A 130 -12.00 1.45 4.92
C GLY A 130 -11.02 1.50 3.77
N THR A 131 -10.77 2.73 3.30
CA THR A 131 -9.80 3.02 2.25
C THR A 131 -8.94 4.21 2.64
N THR A 132 -7.69 4.20 2.20
CA THR A 132 -6.77 5.34 2.28
C THR A 132 -6.41 5.80 0.88
N THR A 133 -6.15 7.10 0.72
CA THR A 133 -5.46 7.64 -0.46
C THR A 133 -4.33 8.53 0.04
N ALA A 134 -3.10 8.25 -0.37
CA ALA A 134 -1.90 8.93 0.10
C ALA A 134 -1.10 9.49 -1.07
N THR A 135 -0.53 10.68 -0.91
CA THR A 135 0.61 11.11 -1.70
C THR A 135 1.89 10.73 -0.96
N ALA A 136 2.72 9.92 -1.60
CA ALA A 136 4.04 9.52 -1.14
C ALA A 136 5.11 10.37 -1.82
N THR A 137 5.81 11.19 -1.05
CA THR A 137 6.88 12.07 -1.52
C THR A 137 8.23 11.53 -1.07
N PRO A 138 9.14 11.17 -1.99
CA PRO A 138 10.46 10.65 -1.62
C PRO A 138 11.27 11.72 -0.87
N VAL A 139 11.83 11.35 0.29
CA VAL A 139 12.67 12.24 1.11
C VAL A 139 14.12 11.78 1.18
N ALA A 140 14.34 10.46 1.12
CA ALA A 140 15.67 9.85 1.11
C ALA A 140 15.61 8.50 0.39
N GLY A 141 16.74 8.06 -0.13
CA GLY A 141 16.82 6.74 -0.74
C GLY A 141 18.24 6.32 -1.05
N SER A 142 18.49 5.02 -1.08
CA SER A 142 19.75 4.45 -1.56
C SER A 142 19.89 4.49 -3.08
N ASP A 143 18.81 4.85 -3.79
CA ASP A 143 18.74 4.86 -5.24
C ASP A 143 17.89 6.04 -5.72
N CYS A 144 18.32 6.66 -6.82
CA CYS A 144 17.62 7.78 -7.44
C CYS A 144 16.28 7.38 -8.10
N ARG A 145 15.97 6.08 -8.18
CA ARG A 145 14.69 5.52 -8.61
C ARG A 145 13.67 5.40 -7.47
N CYS A 146 13.89 5.99 -6.30
CA CYS A 146 12.89 6.05 -5.23
C CYS A 146 11.65 6.89 -5.56
N GLY A 147 11.40 7.21 -6.82
CA GLY A 147 10.21 7.91 -7.29
C GLY A 147 10.49 9.37 -7.64
N PRO A 148 9.52 10.06 -8.28
CA PRO A 148 9.67 11.47 -8.61
C PRO A 148 9.64 12.33 -7.34
N LEU A 149 10.43 13.40 -7.31
CA LEU A 149 10.47 14.35 -6.18
C LEU A 149 9.11 15.03 -5.92
N VAL A 150 8.21 15.05 -6.90
CA VAL A 150 6.84 15.59 -6.75
C VAL A 150 5.87 14.60 -6.10
N GLY A 151 6.32 13.38 -5.81
CA GLY A 151 5.53 12.31 -5.22
C GLY A 151 4.63 11.56 -6.21
N PHE A 152 4.01 10.50 -5.71
CA PHE A 152 3.02 9.68 -6.42
C PHE A 152 1.88 9.32 -5.48
N THR A 153 0.71 8.97 -6.04
CA THR A 153 -0.47 8.64 -5.25
C THR A 153 -0.66 7.14 -5.14
N THR A 154 -0.96 6.64 -3.94
CA THR A 154 -1.35 5.26 -3.67
C THR A 154 -2.73 5.21 -3.06
N THR A 155 -3.44 4.10 -3.26
CA THR A 155 -4.72 3.81 -2.61
C THR A 155 -4.66 2.42 -2.01
N ASP A 156 -4.98 2.31 -0.74
CA ASP A 156 -5.03 1.02 -0.05
C ASP A 156 -6.42 0.80 0.55
N SER A 157 -6.78 -0.46 0.72
CA SER A 157 -7.93 -0.88 1.52
C SER A 157 -7.45 -1.40 2.87
N PHE A 158 -8.27 -1.25 3.90
CA PHE A 158 -7.98 -1.82 5.22
C PHE A 158 -9.25 -2.34 5.89
N VAL A 159 -9.04 -3.20 6.89
CA VAL A 159 -10.04 -3.71 7.81
C VAL A 159 -9.56 -3.42 9.23
N MET A 160 -10.39 -2.74 10.01
CA MET A 160 -10.18 -2.55 11.44
C MET A 160 -10.65 -3.82 12.18
N GLU A 161 -9.72 -4.52 12.80
CA GLU A 161 -10.03 -5.64 13.70
C GLU A 161 -10.38 -5.10 15.09
N SER A 162 -9.75 -3.99 15.46
CA SER A 162 -10.07 -3.17 16.62
C SER A 162 -9.65 -1.72 16.34
N PRO A 163 -9.95 -0.75 17.23
CA PRO A 163 -9.34 0.57 17.10
C PRO A 163 -7.81 0.53 17.06
N ASP A 164 -7.18 -0.48 17.67
CA ASP A 164 -5.74 -0.55 17.85
C ASP A 164 -5.04 -1.43 16.80
N ASP A 165 -5.80 -2.18 16.00
CA ASP A 165 -5.26 -3.17 15.05
C ASP A 165 -6.00 -3.12 13.71
N LEU A 166 -5.22 -3.00 12.63
CA LEU A 166 -5.70 -2.93 11.27
C LEU A 166 -4.94 -3.93 10.40
N SER A 167 -5.69 -4.62 9.56
CA SER A 167 -5.16 -5.38 8.42
C SER A 167 -5.27 -4.54 7.14
N ILE A 168 -4.18 -4.38 6.41
CA ILE A 168 -4.06 -3.52 5.22
C ILE A 168 -3.83 -4.39 4.00
N VAL A 169 -4.52 -4.07 2.90
CA VAL A 169 -4.29 -4.63 1.58
C VAL A 169 -4.20 -3.48 0.57
N GLY A 170 -3.01 -3.28 0.03
CA GLY A 170 -2.73 -2.39 -1.08
C GLY A 170 -2.60 -3.17 -2.37
N THR A 171 -3.20 -2.69 -3.44
CA THR A 171 -2.97 -3.24 -4.79
C THR A 171 -2.67 -2.11 -5.74
N ASP A 172 -1.60 -2.27 -6.50
CA ASP A 172 -1.31 -1.45 -7.67
C ASP A 172 -1.14 -2.35 -8.91
N PHE A 173 -1.01 -1.76 -10.09
CA PHE A 173 -0.89 -2.47 -11.37
C PHE A 173 0.28 -3.47 -11.40
N ASP A 174 1.33 -3.25 -10.59
CA ASP A 174 2.52 -4.10 -10.51
C ASP A 174 2.75 -4.78 -9.15
N ALA A 175 1.85 -4.60 -8.17
CA ALA A 175 2.10 -5.02 -6.80
C ALA A 175 0.82 -5.40 -6.05
N THR A 176 0.95 -6.40 -5.18
CA THR A 176 0.01 -6.57 -4.06
C THR A 176 0.81 -6.50 -2.77
N VAL A 177 0.38 -5.64 -1.85
CA VAL A 177 1.00 -5.39 -0.56
C VAL A 177 0.00 -5.76 0.52
N ILE A 178 0.45 -6.51 1.52
CA ILE A 178 -0.32 -6.88 2.70
C ILE A 178 0.45 -6.39 3.92
N GLY A 179 -0.25 -5.78 4.87
CA GLY A 179 0.37 -5.25 6.07
C GLY A 179 -0.55 -5.23 7.27
N HIS A 180 0.05 -4.88 8.39
CA HIS A 180 -0.63 -4.67 9.66
C HIS A 180 -0.22 -3.32 10.23
N ALA A 181 -1.16 -2.64 10.87
CA ALA A 181 -0.90 -1.40 11.59
C ALA A 181 -1.34 -1.52 13.04
N HIS A 182 -0.43 -1.24 13.97
CA HIS A 182 -0.70 -1.29 15.39
C HIS A 182 -0.60 0.11 16.02
N ARG A 183 -1.64 0.50 16.75
CA ARG A 183 -1.68 1.80 17.42
C ARG A 183 -0.66 1.83 18.57
N GLN A 184 0.22 2.83 18.56
CA GLN A 184 1.18 3.07 19.65
C GLN A 184 0.63 4.02 20.72
N GLY A 185 -0.36 4.85 20.38
CA GLY A 185 -1.00 5.77 21.30
C GLY A 185 -2.12 6.58 20.64
N LYS A 186 -3.01 7.14 21.47
CA LYS A 186 -3.89 8.24 21.05
C LYS A 186 -3.10 9.53 21.27
N ASP A 187 -2.89 10.32 20.23
CA ASP A 187 -2.32 11.66 20.45
C ASP A 187 -3.30 12.44 21.33
N ASP A 188 -2.82 12.92 22.47
CA ASP A 188 -3.58 13.70 23.46
C ASP A 188 -4.20 14.95 22.83
#